data_AF-A0A3M1BFP3-F1
#
_entry.id   AF-A0A3M1BFP3-F1
#
_cell.length_a   1.000
_cell.length_b   1.000
_cell.length_c   1.000
_cell.angle_alpha   90.00
_cell.angle_beta   90.00
_cell.angle_gamma   90.00
#
_symmetry.space_group_name_H-M   'P 1'
#
loop_
_entity.id
_entity.type
_entity.pdbx_description
1 polymer ?
#
loop_
_entity_poly.entity_id
_entity_poly.type
_entity_poly.pdbx_seq_one_letter_code
_entity_poly.pdbx_strand_id
1 'polypeptide(L)' 'MTLDATKAIEQLPRLEQAYFLRDDVLGIAGDLIGKLLVTKVDGELCAGRIVETEAYKAPEDKA' A
#
# COMPACT_ATOMS: atom_id res chain seq x y z
N MET A 1 -2.92 -10.47 27.69
CA MET A 1 -1.89 -9.77 26.91
C MET A 1 -2.45 -9.54 25.52
N THR A 2 -3.24 -8.48 25.35
CA THR A 2 -3.73 -8.07 24.04
C THR A 2 -2.59 -7.38 23.31
N LEU A 3 -2.22 -7.88 22.14
CA LEU A 3 -1.32 -7.19 21.23
C LEU A 3 -1.99 -5.87 20.83
N ASP A 4 -1.35 -4.76 21.15
CA ASP A 4 -1.71 -3.45 20.64
C ASP A 4 -1.37 -3.44 19.14
N ALA A 5 -2.38 -3.69 18.30
CA ALA A 5 -2.24 -3.78 16.85
C ALA A 5 -1.66 -2.48 16.27
N THR A 6 -1.96 -1.35 16.90
CA THR A 6 -1.45 -0.01 16.56
C THR A 6 0.07 0.04 16.66
N LYS A 7 0.64 -0.41 17.77
CA LYS A 7 2.11 -0.52 17.94
C LYS A 7 2.77 -1.46 16.94
N ALA A 8 2.11 -2.58 16.61
CA ALA A 8 2.64 -3.52 15.64
C ALA A 8 2.71 -2.91 14.23
N ILE A 9 1.68 -2.14 13.83
CA ILE A 9 1.63 -1.46 12.52
C ILE A 9 2.69 -0.36 12.44
N GLU A 10 2.91 0.40 13.50
CA GLU A 10 3.95 1.45 13.53
C GLU A 10 5.37 0.91 13.34
N GLN A 11 5.60 -0.36 13.68
CA GLN A 11 6.90 -1.03 13.54
C GLN A 11 7.07 -1.73 12.18
N LEU A 12 6.04 -1.76 11.34
CA LEU A 12 6.16 -2.36 10.02
C LEU A 12 7.13 -1.56 9.14
N PRO A 13 8.01 -2.24 8.39
CA PRO A 13 8.89 -1.55 7.47
C PRO A 13 8.04 -0.88 6.38
N ARG A 14 8.35 0.39 6.12
CA ARG A 14 7.79 1.09 4.95
C ARG A 14 8.40 0.53 3.69
N LEU A 15 7.60 0.44 2.64
CA LEU A 15 8.10 0.10 1.31
C LEU A 15 9.00 1.24 0.80
N GLU A 16 10.16 0.88 0.29
CA GLU A 16 11.13 1.81 -0.28
C GLU A 16 10.60 2.46 -1.55
N GLN A 17 11.09 3.66 -1.89
CA GLN A 17 10.66 4.36 -3.12
C GLN A 17 10.85 3.50 -4.38
N ALA A 18 11.94 2.73 -4.45
CA ALA A 18 12.22 1.82 -5.56
C ALA A 18 11.17 0.72 -5.75
N TYR A 19 10.41 0.37 -4.70
CA TYR A 19 9.27 -0.54 -4.83
C TYR A 19 8.20 0.04 -5.77
N PHE A 20 7.97 1.36 -5.70
CA PHE A 20 6.93 2.05 -6.46
C PHE A 20 7.35 2.46 -7.87
N LEU A 21 8.66 2.58 -8.12
CA LEU A 21 9.21 3.00 -9.41
C LEU A 21 9.53 1.80 -10.29
N ARG A 22 8.48 1.08 -10.72
CA ARG A 22 8.57 -0.06 -11.64
C ARG A 22 7.83 0.25 -12.94
N ASP A 23 8.42 -0.13 -14.08
CA ASP A 23 7.76 0.02 -15.40
C ASP A 23 6.61 -0.98 -15.60
N ASP A 24 6.66 -2.11 -14.89
CA ASP A 24 5.59 -3.12 -14.90
C ASP A 24 4.43 -2.70 -14.00
N VAL A 25 3.50 -1.92 -14.57
CA VAL A 25 2.32 -1.41 -13.87
C VAL A 25 1.34 -2.52 -13.44
N LEU A 26 1.26 -3.62 -14.20
CA LEU A 26 0.37 -4.74 -13.86
C LEU A 26 0.94 -5.56 -12.71
N GLY A 27 2.25 -5.82 -12.74
CA GLY A 27 2.94 -6.53 -11.67
C GLY A 27 2.89 -5.77 -10.34
N ILE A 28 3.13 -4.45 -10.35
CA ILE A 28 3.04 -3.66 -9.12
C ILE A 28 1.62 -3.59 -8.55
N ALA A 29 0.59 -3.45 -9.40
CA ALA A 29 -0.80 -3.47 -8.94
C ALA A 29 -1.13 -4.77 -8.21
N GLY A 30 -0.78 -5.92 -8.79
CA GLY A 30 -0.94 -7.22 -8.12
C GLY A 30 -0.15 -7.36 -6.81
N ASP A 31 1.10 -6.89 -6.77
CA ASP A 31 1.95 -6.93 -5.56
C ASP A 31 1.41 -6.05 -4.43
N LEU A 32 0.68 -4.97 -4.74
CA LEU A 32 0.06 -4.10 -3.73
C LEU A 32 -1.11 -4.77 -2.99
N ILE A 33 -1.78 -5.75 -3.58
CA ILE A 33 -2.86 -6.50 -2.92
C ILE A 33 -2.32 -7.18 -1.65
N GLY A 34 -3.02 -6.98 -0.53
CA GLY A 34 -2.64 -7.50 0.78
C GLY A 34 -1.67 -6.63 1.57
N LYS A 35 -1.04 -5.61 0.96
CA LYS A 35 -0.23 -4.62 1.68
C LYS A 35 -1.14 -3.71 2.54
N LEU A 36 -0.56 -3.07 3.55
CA LEU A 36 -1.26 -2.10 4.39
C LEU A 36 -1.01 -0.67 3.90
N LEU A 37 -2.08 0.06 3.64
CA LEU A 37 -2.06 1.52 3.55
C LEU A 37 -2.23 2.09 4.95
N VAL A 38 -1.27 2.90 5.39
CA VAL A 38 -1.22 3.44 6.75
C VAL A 38 -1.20 4.96 6.67
N THR A 39 -2.08 5.60 7.44
CA THR A 39 -2.18 7.06 7.54
C THR A 39 -2.51 7.47 8.97
N LYS A 40 -2.57 8.78 9.23
CA LYS A 40 -3.13 9.33 10.45
C LYS A 40 -4.34 10.21 10.11
N VAL A 41 -5.50 9.88 10.66
CA VAL A 41 -6.72 10.70 10.55
C VAL A 41 -6.99 11.28 11.94
N ASP A 42 -7.10 12.60 12.04
CA ASP A 42 -7.26 13.31 13.32
C ASP A 42 -6.20 12.98 14.39
N GLY A 43 -4.99 12.63 13.93
CA GLY A 43 -3.87 12.24 14.79
C GLY A 43 -3.87 10.76 15.21
N GLU A 44 -4.93 10.02 14.92
CA GLU A 44 -5.05 8.59 15.22
C GLU A 44 -4.54 7.73 14.06
N LEU A 45 -3.87 6.62 14.38
CA LEU A 45 -3.38 5.69 13.36
C LEU A 45 -4.57 4.99 12.68
N CYS A 46 -4.66 5.13 11.36
CA CYS A 46 -5.60 4.40 10.54
C CYS A 46 -4.84 3.50 9.58
N ALA A 47 -5.25 2.24 9.49
CA ALA A 47 -4.67 1.30 8.54
C ALA A 47 -5.77 0.52 7.81
N GLY A 48 -5.61 0.37 6.51
CA GLY A 48 -6.46 -0.44 5.66
C GLY A 48 -5.63 -1.44 4.88
N ARG A 49 -6.15 -2.64 4.66
CA ARG A 49 -5.53 -3.60 3.75
C ARG A 49 -6.01 -3.32 2.34
N ILE A 50 -5.09 -3.27 1.39
CA ILE A 50 -5.43 -3.15 -0.02
C ILE A 50 -6.06 -4.47 -0.46
N VAL A 51 -7.31 -4.43 -0.90
CA VAL A 51 -8.07 -5.61 -1.36
C VAL A 51 -8.36 -5.59 -2.86
N GLU A 52 -8.16 -4.43 -3.49
CA GLU A 52 -8.44 -4.18 -4.90
C GLU A 52 -7.46 -3.12 -5.42
N THR A 53 -7.07 -3.25 -6.69
CA THR A 53 -6.19 -2.32 -7.41
C THR A 53 -6.52 -2.33 -8.89
N GLU A 54 -6.37 -1.18 -9.54
CA GLU A 54 -6.41 -1.05 -10.99
C GLU A 54 -5.02 -0.62 -11.50
N ALA A 55 -4.65 -1.10 -12.69
CA ALA A 55 -3.37 -0.78 -13.33
C ALA A 55 -3.62 0.00 -14.62
N TYR A 56 -2.97 1.14 -14.76
CA TYR A 56 -3.07 2.02 -15.93
C TYR A 56 -1.69 2.28 -16.51
N LYS A 57 -1.54 2.11 -17.83
CA LYS A 57 -0.26 2.34 -18.52
C LYS A 57 -0.39 3.42 -19.60
N ALA A 58 -0.04 4.66 -19.28
CA ALA A 58 0.05 5.70 -20.30
C ALA A 58 1.31 5.53 -21.17
N PRO A 59 1.28 5.84 -22.48
CA PRO A 59 0.14 6.36 -23.25
C PRO A 59 -0.75 5.28 -23.90
N GLU A 60 -0.41 3.99 -23.74
CA GLU A 60 -1.13 2.89 -24.39
C GLU A 60 -2.56 2.74 -23.89
N ASP A 61 -2.76 3.03 -22.61
CA ASP A 61 -4.04 3.07 -21.92
C ASP A 61 -4.60 4.50 -21.90
N LYS A 62 -5.86 4.62 -22.34
CA LYS A 62 -6.60 5.89 -22.47
C LYS A 62 -7.82 5.96 -21.55
N ALA A 63 -8.01 4.93 -20.72
CA ALA A 63 -9.15 4.80 -19.80
C ALA A 63 -9.28 5.99 -18.85
#